data_AF-A0AA38G573-F1
#
_entry.id   AF-A0AA38G573-F1
#
_cell.length_a   1.000
_cell.length_b   1.000
_cell.length_c   1.000
_cell.angle_alpha   90.00
_cell.angle_beta   90.00
_cell.angle_gamma   90.00
#
_symmetry.space_group_name_H-M   'P 1'
#
loop_
_entity.id
_entity.type
_entity.pdbx_description
1 polymer ?
#
loop_
_entity_poly.entity_id
_entity_poly.type
_entity_poly.pdbx_seq_one_letter_code
_entity_poly.pdbx_strand_id
1 'polypeptide(L)'
;IQNIKQNTFVRRKEVTLRLRKMNTGLRDKYDPSNLEAAMQRRNKKAKVIAKGLLEDLQNGTLDLSPLSAEGLPSSGNIGGIDNTSEDDTNAGLNRRKNGRSNARKSEVHSAAPRAPFICSEPERVLKDIEQGCSLIRKLDAENGIEENLLSENKVKGIEGVELLDVVITYLWRVLAIDYYGMTKSMEHSKGFRHIRVGSLNNNKEKSAEEVIWEEKLDSTWQARLHGMDPLEPMLVRERLEAVIEEASYHYIRKICDKKYEWKYGCGIPGCAKLFRAPEFLRKHLRGKHQEKFEDVISKARDEIYFSELHE
;
A
#
# COMPACT_ATOMS: atom_id res chain seq x y z
N ILE A 1 -44.55 -23.13 6.81
CA ILE A 1 -43.96 -21.90 7.42
C ILE A 1 -42.43 -21.89 7.35
N GLN A 2 -41.74 -22.96 7.76
CA GLN A 2 -40.27 -23.09 7.70
C GLN A 2 -39.71 -22.91 6.27
N ASN A 3 -40.35 -23.55 5.29
CA ASN A 3 -39.99 -23.45 3.87
C ASN A 3 -40.16 -22.03 3.28
N ILE A 4 -41.15 -21.26 3.77
CA ILE A 4 -41.38 -19.86 3.35
C ILE A 4 -40.32 -18.92 3.96
N LYS A 5 -39.91 -19.18 5.21
CA LYS A 5 -38.83 -18.42 5.87
C LYS A 5 -37.46 -18.68 5.22
N GLN A 6 -37.17 -19.93 4.84
CA GLN A 6 -35.96 -20.27 4.09
C GLN A 6 -35.94 -19.62 2.70
N ASN A 7 -37.06 -19.68 1.97
CA ASN A 7 -37.14 -19.13 0.61
C ASN A 7 -37.06 -17.59 0.61
N THR A 8 -37.63 -16.92 1.61
CA THR A 8 -37.50 -15.46 1.80
C THR A 8 -36.09 -15.04 2.24
N PHE A 9 -35.40 -15.84 3.04
CA PHE A 9 -33.99 -15.62 3.40
C PHE A 9 -33.05 -15.74 2.19
N VAL A 10 -33.23 -16.80 1.38
CA VAL A 10 -32.47 -17.00 0.14
C VAL A 10 -32.70 -15.84 -0.83
N ARG A 11 -33.97 -15.44 -1.07
CA ARG A 11 -34.31 -14.28 -1.92
C ARG A 11 -33.68 -12.98 -1.42
N ARG A 12 -33.67 -12.74 -0.11
CA ARG A 12 -33.03 -11.54 0.48
C ARG A 12 -31.52 -11.57 0.32
N LYS A 13 -30.87 -12.73 0.46
CA LYS A 13 -29.45 -12.90 0.16
C LYS A 13 -29.16 -12.63 -1.31
N GLU A 14 -29.96 -13.16 -2.24
CA GLU A 14 -29.80 -12.93 -3.68
C GLU A 14 -29.98 -11.46 -4.08
N VAL A 15 -30.98 -10.78 -3.51
CA VAL A 15 -31.21 -9.34 -3.77
C VAL A 15 -30.07 -8.50 -3.21
N THR A 16 -29.60 -8.79 -1.99
CA THR A 16 -28.44 -8.13 -1.40
C THR A 16 -27.17 -8.36 -2.23
N LEU A 17 -26.97 -9.58 -2.72
CA LEU A 17 -25.84 -9.93 -3.59
C LEU A 17 -25.93 -9.18 -4.93
N ARG A 18 -27.12 -9.06 -5.53
CA ARG A 18 -27.32 -8.27 -6.75
C ARG A 18 -27.06 -6.78 -6.54
N LEU A 19 -27.46 -6.22 -5.40
CA LEU A 19 -27.17 -4.83 -5.05
C LEU A 19 -25.67 -4.61 -4.81
N ARG A 20 -24.99 -5.57 -4.16
CA ARG A 20 -23.52 -5.55 -3.97
C ARG A 20 -22.77 -5.70 -5.30
N LYS A 21 -23.25 -6.55 -6.22
CA LYS A 21 -22.74 -6.71 -7.60
C LYS A 21 -22.74 -5.42 -8.41
N MET A 22 -23.76 -4.57 -8.22
CA MET A 22 -23.92 -3.29 -8.91
C MET A 22 -23.16 -2.14 -8.24
N ASN A 23 -22.60 -2.35 -7.05
CA ASN A 23 -21.81 -1.34 -6.34
C ASN A 23 -20.34 -1.42 -6.77
N THR A 24 -19.94 -0.51 -7.66
CA THR A 24 -18.56 -0.41 -8.18
C THR A 24 -17.53 -0.24 -7.06
N GLY A 25 -17.88 0.46 -5.98
CA GLY A 25 -16.99 0.66 -4.83
C GLY A 25 -16.72 -0.59 -3.98
N LEU A 26 -17.54 -1.65 -4.11
CA LEU A 26 -17.25 -2.95 -3.49
C LEU A 26 -16.29 -3.79 -4.35
N ARG A 27 -16.36 -3.68 -5.68
CA ARG A 27 -15.40 -4.39 -6.56
C ARG A 27 -13.98 -3.89 -6.32
N ASP A 28 -13.78 -2.59 -6.11
CA ASP A 28 -12.45 -2.05 -5.79
C ASP A 28 -11.84 -2.60 -4.49
N LYS A 29 -12.66 -3.14 -3.58
CA LYS A 29 -12.22 -3.68 -2.29
C LYS A 29 -12.03 -5.19 -2.27
N TYR A 30 -12.65 -5.93 -3.19
CA TYR A 30 -12.71 -7.39 -3.12
C TYR A 30 -12.53 -8.11 -4.46
N ASP A 31 -12.49 -7.39 -5.60
CA ASP A 31 -12.19 -7.99 -6.90
C ASP A 31 -10.67 -8.23 -6.99
N PRO A 32 -10.20 -9.48 -7.16
CA PRO A 32 -8.76 -9.78 -7.22
C PRO A 32 -8.00 -8.99 -8.27
N SER A 33 -8.63 -8.66 -9.41
CA SER A 33 -8.01 -7.88 -10.49
C SER A 33 -7.85 -6.41 -10.09
N ASN A 34 -8.88 -5.83 -9.46
CA ASN A 34 -8.82 -4.44 -9.00
C ASN A 34 -7.81 -4.31 -7.85
N LEU A 35 -7.76 -5.29 -6.96
CA LEU A 35 -6.77 -5.36 -5.88
C LEU A 35 -5.35 -5.49 -6.43
N GLU A 36 -5.12 -6.33 -7.43
CA GLU A 36 -3.80 -6.47 -8.06
C GLU A 36 -3.39 -5.17 -8.76
N ALA A 37 -4.31 -4.55 -9.52
CA ALA A 37 -4.07 -3.27 -10.16
C ALA A 37 -3.86 -2.13 -9.14
N ALA A 38 -4.58 -2.13 -8.02
CA ALA A 38 -4.38 -1.18 -6.92
C ALA A 38 -3.00 -1.35 -6.29
N MET A 39 -2.60 -2.60 -6.00
CA MET A 39 -1.28 -2.91 -5.44
C MET A 39 -0.15 -2.51 -6.40
N GLN A 40 -0.28 -2.83 -7.70
CA GLN A 40 0.70 -2.41 -8.71
C GLN A 40 0.82 -0.89 -8.82
N ARG A 41 -0.31 -0.16 -8.79
CA ARG A 41 -0.32 1.32 -8.79
C ARG A 41 0.37 1.88 -7.55
N ARG A 42 0.05 1.34 -6.37
CA ARG A 42 0.69 1.72 -5.09
C ARG A 42 2.20 1.49 -5.13
N ASN A 43 2.64 0.30 -5.52
CA ASN A 43 4.05 -0.06 -5.60
C ASN A 43 4.81 0.84 -6.59
N LYS A 44 4.22 1.10 -7.76
CA LYS A 44 4.79 2.02 -8.76
C LYS A 44 4.93 3.45 -8.21
N LYS A 45 3.90 3.95 -7.52
CA LYS A 45 3.94 5.29 -6.88
C LYS A 45 5.03 5.34 -5.81
N ALA A 46 5.11 4.33 -4.95
CA ALA A 46 6.13 4.22 -3.92
C ALA A 46 7.55 4.26 -4.51
N LYS A 47 7.83 3.52 -5.59
CA LYS A 47 9.13 3.56 -6.29
C LYS A 47 9.50 4.97 -6.78
N VAL A 48 8.54 5.69 -7.37
CA VAL A 48 8.78 7.05 -7.87
C VAL A 48 9.10 8.01 -6.71
N ILE A 49 8.33 7.94 -5.63
CA ILE A 49 8.55 8.81 -4.46
C ILE A 49 9.87 8.45 -3.76
N ALA A 50 10.17 7.16 -3.62
CA ALA A 50 11.42 6.68 -3.02
C ALA A 50 12.64 7.23 -3.75
N LYS A 51 12.64 7.14 -5.09
CA LYS A 51 13.72 7.65 -5.92
C LYS A 51 13.96 9.14 -5.69
N GLY A 52 12.91 9.96 -5.77
CA GLY A 52 13.03 11.41 -5.57
C GLY A 52 13.49 11.77 -4.14
N LEU A 53 12.97 11.08 -3.13
CA LEU A 53 13.34 11.31 -1.74
C LEU A 53 14.82 10.95 -1.48
N LEU A 54 15.30 9.84 -2.03
CA LEU A 54 16.70 9.42 -1.88
C LEU A 54 17.66 10.36 -2.64
N GLU A 55 17.25 10.89 -3.80
CA GLU A 55 18.00 11.94 -4.51
C GLU A 55 18.08 13.22 -3.66
N ASP A 56 16.96 13.67 -3.08
CA ASP A 56 16.94 14.83 -2.18
C ASP A 56 17.80 14.62 -0.93
N LEU A 57 17.83 13.39 -0.39
CA LEU A 57 18.67 13.03 0.74
C LEU A 57 20.15 13.13 0.37
N GLN A 58 20.56 12.60 -0.79
CA GLN A 58 21.93 12.66 -1.27
C GLN A 58 22.39 14.11 -1.54
N ASN A 59 21.47 14.95 -2.00
CA ASN A 59 21.73 16.38 -2.26
C ASN A 59 21.65 17.26 -1.01
N GLY A 60 21.23 16.71 0.15
CA GLY A 60 21.01 17.48 1.37
C GLY A 60 19.83 18.47 1.30
N THR A 61 18.90 18.26 0.36
CA THR A 61 17.71 19.10 0.12
C THR A 61 16.42 18.50 0.69
N LEU A 62 16.50 17.32 1.31
CA LEU A 62 15.34 16.60 1.85
C LEU A 62 14.57 17.44 2.87
N ASP A 63 13.30 17.71 2.56
CA ASP A 63 12.36 18.32 3.50
C ASP A 63 11.82 17.29 4.49
N LEU A 64 12.05 17.51 5.79
CA LEU A 64 11.61 16.64 6.89
C LEU A 64 10.22 16.99 7.45
N SER A 65 9.48 17.90 6.80
CA SER A 65 8.13 18.30 7.20
C SER A 65 7.19 17.11 7.51
N PRO A 66 6.35 17.19 8.56
CA PRO A 66 5.38 16.15 8.88
C PRO A 66 4.24 16.02 7.88
N LEU A 67 4.08 17.01 7.00
CA LEU A 67 3.04 17.03 5.97
C LEU A 67 3.36 16.04 4.83
N SER A 68 2.35 15.30 4.39
CA SER A 68 2.43 14.48 3.17
C SER A 68 2.70 15.35 1.93
N ALA A 69 3.37 14.80 0.92
CA ALA A 69 3.72 15.49 -0.32
C ALA A 69 2.49 16.03 -1.08
N GLU A 70 1.31 15.41 -0.95
CA GLU A 70 0.06 15.89 -1.55
C GLU A 70 -0.56 17.10 -0.81
N GLY A 71 -0.11 17.38 0.42
CA GLY A 71 -0.55 18.54 1.20
C GLY A 71 0.29 19.80 0.93
N LEU A 72 1.42 19.69 0.23
CA LEU A 72 2.16 20.87 -0.18
C LEU A 72 1.49 21.47 -1.43
N PRO A 73 1.11 22.76 -1.42
CA PRO A 73 0.77 23.43 -2.67
C PRO A 73 1.99 23.33 -3.59
N SER A 74 1.76 22.80 -4.79
CA SER A 74 2.79 22.59 -5.80
C SER A 74 3.66 23.85 -5.92
N SER A 75 4.97 23.68 -5.81
CA SER A 75 5.93 24.74 -6.15
C SER A 75 5.94 24.91 -7.67
N GLY A 76 4.87 25.47 -8.22
CA GLY A 76 4.66 25.68 -9.63
C GLY A 76 3.50 26.64 -9.85
N ASN A 77 3.83 27.89 -10.16
CA ASN A 77 2.95 28.96 -10.67
C ASN A 77 1.62 29.20 -9.92
N ILE A 78 1.64 30.21 -9.05
CA ILE A 78 0.44 31.03 -8.81
C ILE A 78 0.57 32.25 -9.71
N GLY A 79 0.12 32.11 -10.96
CA GLY A 79 -0.27 33.24 -11.79
C GLY A 79 -1.79 33.34 -11.76
N GLY A 80 -2.31 34.50 -11.36
CA GLY A 80 -3.72 34.86 -11.54
C GLY A 80 -4.58 34.79 -10.28
N ILE A 81 -4.44 35.79 -9.40
CA ILE A 81 -5.61 36.42 -8.79
C ILE A 81 -5.43 37.92 -9.01
N ASP A 82 -6.23 38.44 -9.94
CA ASP A 82 -6.48 39.86 -10.13
C ASP A 82 -6.88 40.48 -8.79
N ASN A 83 -6.16 41.53 -8.41
CA ASN A 83 -6.69 42.60 -7.58
C ASN A 83 -6.06 43.89 -8.07
N THR A 84 -6.80 44.58 -8.94
CA THR A 84 -6.63 45.99 -9.25
C THR A 84 -6.79 46.80 -7.97
N SER A 85 -5.72 47.46 -7.54
CA SER A 85 -5.77 48.69 -6.74
C SER A 85 -4.35 49.28 -6.72
N GLU A 86 -4.17 50.33 -7.51
CA GLU A 86 -2.99 51.17 -7.58
C GLU A 86 -2.79 51.90 -6.24
N ASP A 87 -1.59 51.85 -5.67
CA ASP A 87 -0.98 53.04 -5.07
C ASP A 87 0.56 52.86 -4.97
N ASP A 88 1.27 53.81 -5.54
CA ASP A 88 2.72 53.86 -5.64
C ASP A 88 3.34 54.38 -4.33
N THR A 89 4.33 53.69 -3.77
CA THR A 89 5.54 54.36 -3.25
C THR A 89 6.71 53.40 -3.16
N ASN A 90 7.82 53.82 -3.76
CA ASN A 90 9.09 53.13 -3.88
C ASN A 90 9.99 53.49 -2.68
N ALA A 91 10.46 52.50 -1.90
CA ALA A 91 11.69 52.60 -1.11
C ALA A 91 12.16 51.20 -0.69
N GLY A 92 13.44 50.93 -0.92
CA GLY A 92 14.03 49.60 -0.84
C GLY A 92 13.95 48.93 0.52
N LEU A 93 14.17 47.61 0.53
CA LEU A 93 14.89 46.84 1.56
C LEU A 93 14.94 45.37 1.12
N ASN A 94 16.11 44.96 0.61
CA ASN A 94 16.52 43.56 0.51
C ASN A 94 16.55 42.92 1.92
N ARG A 95 15.49 42.23 2.38
CA ARG A 95 15.55 41.22 3.48
C ARG A 95 14.18 40.64 3.91
N ARG A 96 13.37 40.00 3.06
CA ARG A 96 12.08 39.41 3.53
C ARG A 96 11.66 38.04 2.97
N LYS A 97 12.55 37.25 2.36
CA LYS A 97 12.19 35.87 1.94
C LYS A 97 12.37 34.79 3.03
N ASN A 98 13.28 34.94 4.00
CA ASN A 98 13.56 33.89 5.00
C ASN A 98 12.57 33.82 6.17
N GLY A 99 11.82 34.89 6.46
CA GLY A 99 10.87 34.90 7.59
C GLY A 99 9.55 34.18 7.31
N ARG A 100 9.10 34.19 6.04
CA ARG A 100 7.79 33.65 5.64
C ARG A 100 7.80 32.12 5.49
N SER A 101 8.95 31.53 5.19
CA SER A 101 9.15 30.06 5.15
C SER A 101 9.25 29.46 6.56
N ASN A 102 9.96 30.11 7.49
CA ASN A 102 10.09 29.63 8.86
C ASN A 102 8.77 29.71 9.65
N ALA A 103 7.97 30.76 9.45
CA ALA A 103 6.64 30.86 10.05
C ALA A 103 5.72 29.71 9.59
N ARG A 104 5.72 29.40 8.28
CA ARG A 104 4.96 28.27 7.72
C ARG A 104 5.45 26.92 8.24
N LYS A 105 6.75 26.69 8.36
CA LYS A 105 7.29 25.46 8.97
C LYS A 105 6.85 25.33 10.43
N SER A 106 6.92 26.40 11.22
CA SER A 106 6.47 26.39 12.61
C SER A 106 4.97 26.10 12.76
N GLU A 107 4.14 26.65 11.87
CA GLU A 107 2.70 26.43 11.85
C GLU A 107 2.36 24.97 11.49
N VAL A 108 3.03 24.42 10.48
CA VAL A 108 2.91 23.01 10.06
C VAL A 108 3.30 22.05 11.20
N HIS A 109 4.38 22.33 11.93
CA HIS A 109 4.76 21.53 13.10
C HIS A 109 3.80 21.70 14.29
N SER A 110 3.14 22.85 14.43
CA SER A 110 2.16 23.07 15.50
C SER A 110 0.84 22.33 15.28
N ALA A 111 0.46 22.11 14.01
CA ALA A 111 -0.78 21.41 13.63
C ALA A 111 -0.64 19.87 13.62
N ALA A 112 0.58 19.36 13.58
CA ALA A 112 0.83 17.92 13.56
C ALA A 112 0.50 17.27 14.92
N PRO A 113 -0.10 16.06 14.93
CA PRO A 113 -0.36 15.35 16.18
C PRO A 113 0.95 14.97 16.87
N ARG A 114 0.93 14.94 18.21
CA ARG A 114 2.14 14.74 19.03
C ARG A 114 2.19 13.32 19.56
N ALA A 115 3.35 12.69 19.41
CA ALA A 115 3.68 11.44 20.08
C ALA A 115 4.02 11.70 21.56
N PRO A 116 3.94 10.67 22.44
CA PRO A 116 4.36 10.79 23.83
C PRO A 116 5.83 11.22 23.98
N PHE A 117 6.18 11.87 25.09
CA PHE A 117 7.51 12.44 25.32
C PHE A 117 8.63 11.39 25.27
N ILE A 118 8.33 10.17 25.73
CA ILE A 118 9.24 9.03 25.69
C ILE A 118 9.86 8.75 24.32
N CYS A 119 9.21 9.17 23.22
CA CYS A 119 9.73 9.02 21.87
C CYS A 119 11.04 9.79 21.63
N SER A 120 11.28 10.84 22.41
CA SER A 120 12.46 11.70 22.32
C SER A 120 13.61 11.25 23.22
N GLU A 121 13.41 10.19 24.02
CA GLU A 121 14.47 9.64 24.87
C GLU A 121 15.58 9.01 24.03
N PRO A 122 16.87 9.23 24.36
CA PRO A 122 17.98 8.73 23.55
C PRO A 122 17.94 7.21 23.29
N GLU A 123 17.60 6.42 24.31
CA GLU A 123 17.46 4.97 24.18
C GLU A 123 16.32 4.59 23.22
N ARG A 124 15.20 5.32 23.28
CA ARG A 124 14.06 5.09 22.40
C ARG A 124 14.38 5.46 20.96
N VAL A 125 15.11 6.56 20.75
CA VAL A 125 15.56 7.00 19.42
C VAL A 125 16.39 5.92 18.74
N LEU A 126 17.34 5.29 19.45
CA LEU A 126 18.15 4.21 18.89
C LEU A 126 17.31 3.00 18.49
N LYS A 127 16.38 2.59 19.36
CA LYS A 127 15.45 1.48 19.10
C LYS A 127 14.54 1.77 17.90
N ASP A 128 14.04 2.99 17.80
CA ASP A 128 13.16 3.42 16.71
C ASP A 128 13.89 3.48 15.36
N ILE A 129 15.18 3.83 15.35
CA ILE A 129 16.01 3.77 14.13
C ILE A 129 16.09 2.33 13.64
N GLU A 130 16.43 1.38 14.52
CA GLU A 130 16.55 -0.03 14.15
C GLU A 130 15.23 -0.61 13.66
N GLN A 131 14.14 -0.37 14.39
CA GLN A 131 12.81 -0.84 14.03
C GLN A 131 12.33 -0.19 12.72
N GLY A 132 12.53 1.13 12.56
CA GLY A 132 12.18 1.87 11.36
C GLY A 132 12.95 1.39 10.13
N CYS A 133 14.27 1.21 10.23
CA CYS A 133 15.09 0.64 9.15
C CYS A 133 14.67 -0.79 8.78
N SER A 134 14.30 -1.61 9.77
CA SER A 134 13.77 -2.95 9.54
C SER A 134 12.43 -2.94 8.79
N LEU A 135 11.54 -2.00 9.15
CA LEU A 135 10.29 -1.79 8.42
C LEU A 135 10.56 -1.35 6.98
N ILE A 136 11.45 -0.38 6.78
CA ILE A 136 11.85 0.08 5.43
C ILE A 136 12.33 -1.11 4.61
N ARG A 137 13.29 -1.90 5.12
CA ARG A 137 13.83 -3.07 4.42
C ARG A 137 12.74 -4.03 3.97
N LYS A 138 11.83 -4.41 4.88
CA LYS A 138 10.75 -5.35 4.57
C LYS A 138 9.78 -4.78 3.53
N LEU A 139 9.31 -3.56 3.75
CA LEU A 139 8.27 -2.97 2.92
C LEU A 139 8.79 -2.53 1.56
N ASP A 140 10.05 -2.09 1.46
CA ASP A 140 10.69 -1.84 0.16
C ASP A 140 10.74 -3.13 -0.67
N ALA A 141 11.09 -4.27 -0.06
CA ALA A 141 11.07 -5.57 -0.73
C ALA A 141 9.66 -5.93 -1.23
N GLU A 142 8.62 -5.72 -0.42
CA GLU A 142 7.22 -5.94 -0.83
C GLU A 142 6.76 -4.98 -1.95
N ASN A 143 7.29 -3.75 -1.98
CA ASN A 143 7.00 -2.77 -3.02
C ASN A 143 7.93 -2.89 -4.25
N GLY A 144 8.93 -3.77 -4.20
CA GLY A 144 9.97 -3.94 -5.21
C GLY A 144 10.88 -2.72 -5.37
N ILE A 145 11.11 -1.98 -4.29
CA ILE A 145 12.10 -0.90 -4.22
C ILE A 145 13.46 -1.53 -3.89
N GLU A 146 14.45 -1.29 -4.73
CA GLU A 146 15.81 -1.82 -4.58
C GLU A 146 16.77 -0.69 -4.21
N GLU A 147 17.95 -1.03 -3.67
CA GLU A 147 19.07 -0.09 -3.42
C GLU A 147 18.78 1.08 -2.45
N ASN A 148 17.94 0.87 -1.44
CA ASN A 148 17.71 1.90 -0.41
C ASN A 148 18.76 1.87 0.71
N LEU A 149 19.57 2.93 0.80
CA LEU A 149 20.62 3.11 1.81
C LEU A 149 20.10 3.18 3.25
N LEU A 150 18.85 3.60 3.44
CA LEU A 150 18.20 3.66 4.76
C LEU A 150 17.91 2.26 5.31
N SER A 151 17.66 1.27 4.45
CA SER A 151 17.35 -0.12 4.84
C SER A 151 18.46 -0.78 5.64
N GLU A 152 19.71 -0.36 5.47
CA GLU A 152 20.88 -0.96 6.14
C GLU A 152 21.52 -0.01 7.14
N ASN A 153 20.89 1.13 7.43
CA ASN A 153 21.48 2.20 8.24
C ASN A 153 22.89 2.59 7.77
N LYS A 154 23.08 2.69 6.44
CA LYS A 154 24.39 2.98 5.81
C LYS A 154 24.53 4.43 5.37
N VAL A 155 23.62 5.32 5.78
CA VAL A 155 23.67 6.73 5.43
C VAL A 155 24.83 7.37 6.19
N LYS A 156 25.79 7.94 5.46
CA LYS A 156 26.98 8.56 6.07
C LYS A 156 26.65 9.97 6.55
N GLY A 157 27.18 10.33 7.71
CA GLY A 157 27.14 11.71 8.21
C GLY A 157 25.80 12.15 8.80
N ILE A 158 24.87 11.23 9.04
CA ILE A 158 23.59 11.49 9.73
C ILE A 158 23.41 10.42 10.81
N GLU A 159 23.15 10.82 12.05
CA GLU A 159 22.99 9.91 13.18
C GLU A 159 21.93 10.42 14.18
N GLY A 160 21.58 9.57 15.15
CA GLY A 160 20.64 9.91 16.22
C GLY A 160 19.30 10.44 15.72
N VAL A 161 18.88 11.58 16.26
CA VAL A 161 17.56 12.19 15.98
C VAL A 161 17.39 12.55 14.50
N GLU A 162 18.45 13.05 13.85
CA GLU A 162 18.39 13.46 12.44
C GLU A 162 18.16 12.24 11.54
N LEU A 163 18.88 11.15 11.80
CA LEU A 163 18.69 9.90 11.07
C LEU A 163 17.27 9.36 11.27
N LEU A 164 16.79 9.39 12.50
CA LEU A 164 15.43 8.94 12.80
C LEU A 164 14.36 9.79 12.09
N ASP A 165 14.56 11.10 11.96
CA ASP A 165 13.66 11.97 11.21
C ASP A 165 13.64 11.65 9.72
N VAL A 166 14.79 11.31 9.12
CA VAL A 166 14.86 10.81 7.74
C VAL A 166 14.11 9.48 7.60
N VAL A 167 14.34 8.53 8.51
CA VAL A 167 13.70 7.21 8.51
C VAL A 167 12.17 7.34 8.61
N ILE A 168 11.66 8.14 9.55
CA ILE A 168 10.21 8.34 9.73
C ILE A 168 9.62 9.12 8.56
N THR A 169 10.36 10.08 7.97
CA THR A 169 9.92 10.79 6.78
C THR A 169 9.77 9.84 5.59
N TYR A 170 10.72 8.92 5.40
CA TYR A 170 10.65 7.89 4.36
C TYR A 170 9.45 6.95 4.59
N LEU A 171 9.30 6.41 5.80
CA LEU A 171 8.16 5.57 6.19
C LEU A 171 6.82 6.24 5.87
N TRP A 172 6.69 7.53 6.16
CA TRP A 172 5.48 8.29 5.90
C TRP A 172 5.24 8.57 4.42
N ARG A 173 6.22 9.15 3.72
CA ARG A 173 6.03 9.63 2.34
C ARG A 173 6.02 8.50 1.31
N VAL A 174 6.84 7.49 1.51
CA VAL A 174 7.01 6.38 0.56
C VAL A 174 6.09 5.22 0.90
N LEU A 175 6.10 4.82 2.17
CA LEU A 175 5.45 3.57 2.62
C LEU A 175 4.10 3.79 3.30
N ALA A 176 3.66 5.05 3.39
CA ALA A 176 2.39 5.47 3.99
C ALA A 176 2.21 4.98 5.43
N ILE A 177 3.30 4.92 6.19
CA ILE A 177 3.34 4.54 7.61
C ILE A 177 3.44 5.79 8.47
N ASP A 178 2.46 6.01 9.33
CA ASP A 178 2.58 6.92 10.46
C ASP A 178 3.17 6.14 11.64
N TYR A 179 4.50 6.23 11.80
CA TYR A 179 5.26 5.40 12.72
C TYR A 179 4.78 5.56 14.17
N TYR A 180 4.69 6.80 14.67
CA TYR A 180 4.20 7.06 16.02
C TYR A 180 2.68 7.02 16.13
N GLY A 181 1.96 7.20 15.02
CA GLY A 181 0.52 6.98 14.96
C GLY A 181 0.11 5.50 14.95
N MET A 182 1.06 4.56 14.84
CA MET A 182 0.80 3.11 14.78
C MET A 182 -0.15 2.71 13.65
N THR A 183 -0.12 3.44 12.52
CA THR A 183 -1.04 3.20 11.40
C THR A 183 -0.33 3.11 10.06
N LYS A 184 -0.91 2.31 9.16
CA LYS A 184 -0.51 2.23 7.76
C LYS A 184 -1.72 2.51 6.87
N SER A 185 -1.59 3.48 5.98
CA SER A 185 -2.57 3.74 4.93
C SER A 185 -2.37 2.77 3.76
N MET A 186 -3.46 2.35 3.11
CA MET A 186 -3.43 1.38 2.02
C MET A 186 -2.94 1.97 0.70
N GLU A 187 -3.08 3.28 0.51
CA GLU A 187 -2.83 3.93 -0.78
C GLU A 187 -1.64 4.89 -0.71
N HIS A 188 -1.73 5.92 0.12
CA HIS A 188 -0.69 6.93 0.36
C HIS A 188 -0.96 7.68 1.67
N SER A 189 0.04 8.39 2.15
CA SER A 189 -0.05 9.27 3.31
C SER A 189 -0.90 10.50 3.01
N LYS A 190 -1.76 10.90 3.96
CA LYS A 190 -2.62 12.09 3.86
C LYS A 190 -2.48 12.91 5.14
N GLY A 191 -2.46 14.24 4.99
CA GLY A 191 -2.33 15.14 6.13
C GLY A 191 -0.97 15.02 6.82
N PHE A 192 -0.99 15.00 8.16
CA PHE A 192 0.19 15.04 9.02
C PHE A 192 0.44 13.68 9.67
N ARG A 193 1.72 13.28 9.75
CA ARG A 193 2.16 12.19 10.64
C ARG A 193 2.31 12.67 12.08
N HIS A 194 2.34 11.75 13.03
CA HIS A 194 2.70 12.05 14.41
C HIS A 194 4.19 12.46 14.52
N ILE A 195 4.45 13.51 15.29
CA ILE A 195 5.81 14.04 15.52
C ILE A 195 6.24 13.88 16.97
N ARG A 196 7.56 13.73 17.16
CA ARG A 196 8.17 13.85 18.48
C ARG A 196 8.03 15.28 19.00
N VAL A 197 7.88 15.39 20.32
CA VAL A 197 7.96 16.66 21.03
C VAL A 197 9.42 16.89 21.41
N GLY A 198 9.94 18.11 21.25
CA GLY A 198 11.30 18.43 21.68
C GLY A 198 11.49 18.12 23.17
N SER A 199 12.65 17.56 23.51
CA SER A 199 12.98 17.17 24.89
C SER A 199 12.92 18.40 25.80
N LEU A 200 12.00 18.38 26.76
CA LEU A 200 12.07 19.21 27.96
C LEU A 200 12.90 18.41 28.96
N ASN A 201 13.88 19.05 29.61
CA ASN A 201 14.71 18.42 30.64
C ASN A 201 13.85 17.66 31.65
N ASN A 202 13.77 16.33 31.49
CA ASN A 202 12.89 15.48 32.27
C ASN A 202 13.71 14.27 32.74
N ASN A 203 14.46 14.45 33.82
CA ASN A 203 14.85 13.34 34.70
C ASN A 203 13.59 12.81 35.42
N LYS A 204 12.57 12.40 34.66
CA LYS A 204 11.30 11.91 35.15
C LYS A 204 11.22 10.43 34.81
N GLU A 205 10.89 9.61 35.79
CA GLU A 205 10.61 8.20 35.56
C GLU A 205 9.46 8.04 34.57
N LYS A 206 9.58 7.04 33.69
CA LYS A 206 8.55 6.71 32.70
C LYS A 206 7.22 6.45 33.40
N SER A 207 6.14 7.06 32.91
CA SER A 207 4.81 6.76 33.45
C SER A 207 4.35 5.36 33.02
N ALA A 208 3.40 4.78 33.76
CA ALA A 208 2.82 3.49 33.39
C ALA A 208 2.16 3.53 31.99
N GLU A 209 1.53 4.66 31.64
CA GLU A 209 0.92 4.87 30.33
C GLU A 209 1.97 4.92 29.21
N GLU A 210 3.14 5.52 29.46
CA GLU A 210 4.23 5.56 28.50
C GLU A 210 4.81 4.17 28.25
N VAL A 211 4.99 3.36 29.30
CA VAL A 211 5.43 1.96 29.17
C VAL A 211 4.45 1.14 28.35
N ILE A 212 3.15 1.22 28.67
CA ILE A 212 2.09 0.53 27.91
C ILE A 212 2.09 0.97 26.44
N TRP A 213 2.30 2.27 26.20
CA TRP A 213 2.37 2.80 24.85
C TRP A 213 3.59 2.28 24.08
N GLU A 214 4.77 2.19 24.71
CA GLU A 214 5.97 1.64 24.07
C GLU A 214 5.78 0.18 23.67
N GLU A 215 5.23 -0.64 24.57
CA GLU A 215 4.93 -2.05 24.28
C GLU A 215 3.94 -2.19 23.13
N LYS A 216 2.93 -1.31 23.07
CA LYS A 216 1.97 -1.29 21.97
C LYS A 216 2.62 -0.87 20.65
N LEU A 217 3.49 0.13 20.65
CA LEU A 217 4.22 0.56 19.46
C LEU A 217 5.06 -0.59 18.92
N ASP A 218 5.84 -1.20 19.79
CA ASP A 218 6.77 -2.25 19.44
C ASP A 218 6.03 -3.49 18.93
N SER A 219 5.01 -3.95 19.64
CA SER A 219 4.20 -5.10 19.22
C SER A 219 3.49 -4.86 17.89
N THR A 220 2.98 -3.64 17.64
CA THR A 220 2.35 -3.28 16.36
C THR A 220 3.33 -3.45 15.20
N TRP A 221 4.53 -2.89 15.33
CA TRP A 221 5.52 -2.95 14.26
C TRP A 221 6.21 -4.31 14.16
N GLN A 222 6.37 -5.05 15.26
CA GLN A 222 6.80 -6.44 15.22
C GLN A 222 5.78 -7.33 14.49
N ALA A 223 4.49 -7.17 14.77
CA ALA A 223 3.45 -7.89 14.03
C ALA A 223 3.51 -7.57 12.53
N ARG A 224 3.77 -6.30 12.17
CA ARG A 224 3.93 -5.91 10.76
C ARG A 224 5.19 -6.50 10.12
N LEU A 225 6.29 -6.62 10.87
CA LEU A 225 7.54 -7.22 10.40
C LEU A 225 7.41 -8.73 10.13
N HIS A 226 6.65 -9.44 10.96
CA HIS A 226 6.39 -10.87 10.78
C HIS A 226 5.25 -11.16 9.80
N GLY A 227 4.31 -10.23 9.66
CA GLY A 227 3.19 -10.33 8.73
C GLY A 227 3.57 -10.15 7.26
N MET A 228 2.54 -10.12 6.43
CA MET A 228 2.63 -9.86 4.98
C MET A 228 1.87 -8.58 4.62
N ASP A 229 1.97 -8.16 3.35
CA ASP A 229 1.17 -7.05 2.87
C ASP A 229 -0.33 -7.33 3.07
N PRO A 230 -1.10 -6.41 3.65
CA PRO A 230 -2.54 -6.61 3.85
C PRO A 230 -3.33 -6.92 2.57
N LEU A 231 -2.83 -6.50 1.39
CA LEU A 231 -3.47 -6.82 0.11
C LEU A 231 -3.17 -8.24 -0.39
N GLU A 232 -2.03 -8.83 -0.04
CA GLU A 232 -1.66 -10.17 -0.54
C GLU A 232 -2.67 -11.29 -0.21
N PRO A 233 -3.15 -11.46 1.05
CA PRO A 233 -4.17 -12.48 1.32
C PRO A 233 -5.49 -12.20 0.59
N MET A 234 -5.79 -10.94 0.28
CA MET A 234 -7.00 -10.54 -0.46
C MET A 234 -6.91 -10.79 -1.97
N LEU A 235 -5.71 -11.04 -2.52
CA LEU A 235 -5.55 -11.41 -3.93
C LEU A 235 -5.97 -12.84 -4.21
N VAL A 236 -6.02 -13.68 -3.16
CA VAL A 236 -6.57 -15.05 -3.23
C VAL A 236 -5.93 -15.84 -4.40
N ARG A 237 -4.64 -15.57 -4.70
CA ARG A 237 -3.97 -15.99 -5.95
C ARG A 237 -3.96 -17.50 -6.11
N GLU A 238 -3.67 -18.23 -5.04
CA GLU A 238 -3.62 -19.70 -5.05
C GLU A 238 -4.99 -20.31 -5.34
N ARG A 239 -6.05 -19.77 -4.72
CA ARG A 239 -7.42 -20.22 -4.96
C ARG A 239 -7.91 -19.81 -6.35
N LEU A 240 -7.56 -18.62 -6.84
CA LEU A 240 -7.83 -18.20 -8.22
C LEU A 240 -7.18 -19.15 -9.22
N GLU A 241 -5.94 -19.55 -8.96
CA GLU A 241 -5.23 -20.51 -9.79
C GLU A 241 -5.92 -21.89 -9.79
N ALA A 242 -6.32 -22.39 -8.62
CA ALA A 242 -7.07 -23.64 -8.51
C ALA A 242 -8.41 -23.61 -9.27
N VAL A 243 -9.18 -22.52 -9.14
CA VAL A 243 -10.47 -22.37 -9.84
C VAL A 243 -10.25 -22.25 -11.36
N ILE A 244 -9.21 -21.53 -11.81
CA ILE A 244 -8.86 -21.47 -13.24
C ILE A 244 -8.47 -22.86 -13.75
N GLU A 245 -7.71 -23.63 -12.98
CA GLU A 245 -7.32 -24.98 -13.35
C GLU A 245 -8.56 -25.87 -13.48
N GLU A 246 -9.42 -25.90 -12.46
CA GLU A 246 -10.68 -26.64 -12.45
C GLU A 246 -11.57 -26.28 -13.65
N ALA A 247 -11.80 -24.99 -13.87
CA ALA A 247 -12.61 -24.50 -14.98
C ALA A 247 -11.99 -24.81 -16.37
N SER A 248 -10.66 -24.92 -16.46
CA SER A 248 -9.97 -25.31 -17.69
C SER A 248 -10.23 -26.77 -18.07
N TYR A 249 -10.54 -27.66 -17.10
CA TYR A 249 -10.87 -29.06 -17.40
C TYR A 249 -12.13 -29.23 -18.24
N HIS A 250 -13.07 -28.26 -18.21
CA HIS A 250 -14.25 -28.30 -19.09
C HIS A 250 -13.89 -28.27 -20.58
N TYR A 251 -12.71 -27.77 -20.93
CA TYR A 251 -12.20 -27.76 -22.30
C TYR A 251 -11.29 -28.95 -22.60
N ILE A 252 -11.29 -30.00 -21.77
CA ILE A 252 -10.53 -31.23 -22.03
C ILE A 252 -11.43 -32.28 -22.68
N ARG A 253 -10.99 -32.78 -23.83
CA ARG A 253 -11.49 -34.03 -24.41
C ARG A 253 -10.56 -35.16 -24.01
N LYS A 254 -11.01 -36.03 -23.11
CA LYS A 254 -10.26 -37.22 -22.70
C LYS A 254 -10.43 -38.32 -23.76
N ILE A 255 -9.34 -38.75 -24.37
CA ILE A 255 -9.33 -39.72 -25.47
C ILE A 255 -8.46 -40.90 -25.03
N CYS A 256 -8.97 -42.13 -25.13
CA CYS A 256 -8.19 -43.33 -24.89
C CYS A 256 -7.63 -43.83 -26.23
N ASP A 257 -6.30 -43.94 -26.32
CA ASP A 257 -5.64 -44.49 -27.51
C ASP A 257 -5.84 -46.01 -27.59
N LYS A 258 -5.62 -46.60 -28.77
CA LYS A 258 -5.67 -48.03 -29.05
C LYS A 258 -4.70 -48.86 -28.20
N LYS A 259 -3.70 -48.20 -27.59
CA LYS A 259 -2.74 -48.79 -26.63
C LYS A 259 -3.17 -48.64 -25.16
N TYR A 260 -4.41 -48.23 -24.89
CA TYR A 260 -4.92 -47.90 -23.55
C TYR A 260 -4.20 -46.72 -22.85
N GLU A 261 -3.53 -45.87 -23.62
CA GLU A 261 -2.91 -44.65 -23.12
C GLU A 261 -3.89 -43.48 -23.19
N TRP A 262 -4.05 -42.74 -22.08
CA TRP A 262 -4.87 -41.54 -22.06
C TRP A 262 -4.16 -40.38 -22.77
N LYS A 263 -4.88 -39.76 -23.70
CA LYS A 263 -4.51 -38.51 -24.37
C LYS A 263 -5.55 -37.43 -24.06
N TYR A 264 -5.08 -36.19 -23.96
CA TYR A 264 -5.89 -35.04 -23.59
C TYR A 264 -5.96 -34.07 -24.76
N GLY A 265 -7.13 -33.97 -25.40
CA GLY A 265 -7.37 -33.06 -26.52
C GLY A 265 -7.97 -31.73 -26.10
N CYS A 266 -7.65 -30.66 -26.83
CA CYS A 266 -8.30 -29.38 -26.65
C CYS A 266 -9.75 -29.43 -27.16
N GLY A 267 -10.71 -29.15 -26.28
CA GLY A 267 -12.14 -29.21 -26.52
C GLY A 267 -12.73 -28.08 -27.36
N ILE A 268 -11.95 -27.05 -27.69
CA ILE A 268 -12.44 -25.90 -28.46
C ILE A 268 -12.76 -26.33 -29.90
N PRO A 269 -13.94 -25.93 -30.44
CA PRO A 269 -14.29 -26.19 -31.83
C PRO A 269 -13.21 -25.69 -32.80
N GLY A 270 -12.83 -26.52 -33.76
CA GLY A 270 -11.76 -26.20 -34.71
C GLY A 270 -10.33 -26.43 -34.19
N CYS A 271 -10.14 -26.82 -32.92
CA CYS A 271 -8.83 -27.19 -32.39
C CYS A 271 -8.64 -28.71 -32.29
N ALA A 272 -7.53 -29.21 -32.87
CA ALA A 272 -7.17 -30.63 -32.92
C ALA A 272 -5.92 -30.97 -32.09
N LYS A 273 -5.41 -30.05 -31.24
CA LYS A 273 -4.21 -30.29 -30.43
C LYS A 273 -4.46 -31.37 -29.37
N LEU A 274 -3.48 -32.26 -29.21
CA LEU A 274 -3.47 -33.37 -28.26
C LEU A 274 -2.22 -33.30 -27.37
N PHE A 275 -2.37 -33.68 -26.11
CA PHE A 275 -1.35 -33.64 -25.08
C PHE A 275 -1.29 -34.96 -24.30
N ARG A 276 -0.15 -35.20 -23.65
CA ARG A 276 0.07 -36.37 -22.78
C ARG A 276 -0.44 -36.18 -21.36
N ALA A 277 -0.63 -34.92 -20.94
CA ALA A 277 -1.15 -34.56 -19.61
C ALA A 277 -2.08 -33.35 -19.72
N PRO A 278 -3.06 -33.21 -18.81
CA PRO A 278 -4.04 -32.13 -18.82
C PRO A 278 -3.42 -30.74 -18.58
N GLU A 279 -2.34 -30.65 -17.81
CA GLU A 279 -1.61 -29.40 -17.51
C GLU A 279 -1.10 -28.66 -18.75
N PHE A 280 -0.76 -29.38 -19.83
CA PHE A 280 -0.32 -28.77 -21.08
C PHE A 280 -1.46 -28.09 -21.84
N LEU A 281 -2.71 -28.49 -21.59
CA LEU A 281 -3.85 -27.85 -22.21
C LEU A 281 -3.98 -26.41 -21.74
N ARG A 282 -3.76 -26.13 -20.46
CA ARG A 282 -3.86 -24.78 -19.91
C ARG A 282 -2.89 -23.82 -20.60
N LYS A 283 -1.63 -24.24 -20.77
CA LYS A 283 -0.60 -23.49 -21.53
C LYS A 283 -1.03 -23.27 -22.97
N HIS A 284 -1.68 -24.26 -23.59
CA HIS A 284 -2.20 -24.16 -24.94
C HIS A 284 -3.40 -23.21 -25.06
N LEU A 285 -4.37 -23.27 -24.14
CA LEU A 285 -5.51 -22.35 -24.08
C LEU A 285 -5.02 -20.91 -23.97
N ARG A 286 -4.10 -20.65 -23.04
CA ARG A 286 -3.47 -19.32 -22.87
C ARG A 286 -2.80 -18.82 -24.14
N GLY A 287 -2.07 -19.68 -24.86
CA GLY A 287 -1.27 -19.26 -26.01
C GLY A 287 -1.99 -19.28 -27.37
N LYS A 288 -3.06 -20.08 -27.53
CA LYS A 288 -3.73 -20.30 -28.82
C LYS A 288 -5.24 -20.03 -28.81
N HIS A 289 -5.83 -19.88 -27.63
CA HIS A 289 -7.25 -19.61 -27.45
C HIS A 289 -7.45 -18.51 -26.40
N GLN A 290 -6.74 -17.39 -26.58
CA GLN A 290 -6.66 -16.32 -25.59
C GLN A 290 -8.04 -15.80 -25.16
N GLU A 291 -8.96 -15.52 -26.08
CA GLU A 291 -10.33 -15.08 -25.78
C GLU A 291 -11.07 -16.06 -24.86
N LYS A 292 -10.99 -17.38 -25.14
CA LYS A 292 -11.62 -18.39 -24.28
C LYS A 292 -10.92 -18.57 -22.95
N PHE A 293 -9.61 -18.37 -22.90
CA PHE A 293 -8.87 -18.40 -21.65
C PHE A 293 -9.20 -17.18 -20.77
N GLU A 294 -9.41 -16.01 -21.38
CA GLU A 294 -9.89 -14.80 -20.70
C GLU A 294 -11.31 -14.99 -20.14
N ASP A 295 -12.23 -15.63 -20.89
CA ASP A 295 -13.56 -16.02 -20.38
C ASP A 295 -13.47 -16.90 -19.12
N VAL A 296 -12.56 -17.88 -19.12
CA VAL A 296 -12.33 -18.78 -17.98
C VAL A 296 -11.83 -18.01 -16.77
N ILE A 297 -10.85 -17.13 -16.96
CA ILE A 297 -10.31 -16.27 -15.90
C ILE A 297 -11.41 -15.35 -15.34
N SER A 298 -12.22 -14.73 -16.22
CA SER A 298 -13.30 -13.85 -15.80
C SER A 298 -14.32 -14.57 -14.93
N LYS A 299 -14.71 -15.79 -15.30
CA LYS A 299 -15.65 -16.61 -14.53
C LYS A 299 -15.07 -17.04 -13.19
N ALA A 300 -13.81 -17.46 -13.16
CA ALA A 300 -13.12 -17.85 -11.93
C ALA A 300 -13.02 -16.67 -10.93
N ARG A 301 -12.75 -15.46 -11.44
CA ARG A 301 -12.74 -14.23 -10.64
C ARG A 301 -14.12 -13.90 -10.07
N ASP A 302 -15.16 -13.98 -10.90
CA ASP A 302 -16.54 -13.76 -10.46
C ASP A 302 -16.95 -14.78 -9.39
N GLU A 303 -16.59 -16.04 -9.53
CA GLU A 303 -16.86 -17.09 -8.55
C GLU A 303 -16.22 -16.79 -7.19
N ILE A 304 -14.93 -16.44 -7.18
CA ILE A 304 -14.23 -16.06 -5.95
C ILE A 304 -14.86 -14.83 -5.33
N TYR A 305 -15.08 -13.78 -6.12
CA TYR A 305 -15.75 -12.56 -5.65
C TYR A 305 -17.13 -12.85 -5.03
N PHE A 306 -17.93 -13.74 -5.62
CA PHE A 306 -19.22 -14.11 -5.03
C PHE A 306 -19.10 -14.93 -3.77
N SER A 307 -18.10 -15.82 -3.66
CA SER A 307 -17.88 -16.58 -2.44
C SER A 307 -17.51 -15.69 -1.25
N GLU A 308 -16.64 -14.69 -1.46
CA GLU A 308 -16.22 -13.72 -0.42
C GLU A 308 -17.35 -12.77 0.00
N LEU A 309 -18.33 -12.51 -0.87
CA LEU A 309 -19.50 -11.70 -0.53
C LEU A 309 -20.58 -12.46 0.25
N HIS A 310 -20.50 -13.79 0.28
CA HIS A 310 -21.49 -14.67 0.88
C HIS A 310 -21.16 -15.10 2.32
N GLU A 311 -19.89 -15.03 2.71
CA GLU A 311 -19.43 -15.10 4.11
C GLU A 311 -19.71 -13.79 4.86
#